data_AF-M0GFS2-F1
#
_entry.id   AF-M0GFS2-F1
#
_cell.length_a   1.000
_cell.length_b   1.000
_cell.length_c   1.000
_cell.angle_alpha   90.00
_cell.angle_beta   90.00
_cell.angle_gamma   90.00
#
_symmetry.space_group_name_H-M   'P 1'
#
loop_
_entity.id
_entity.type
_entity.pdbx_description
1 polymer ?
#
loop_
_entity_poly.entity_id
_entity_poly.type
_entity_poly.pdbx_seq_one_letter_code
_entity_poly.pdbx_strand_id
1 'polypeptide(L)'
;MGFGVSGSTAIIFLGVLIATGTLYTATSNASENVLEAQDADAERALERTNTDIAVTNATYDTNNTSLTVNLTNVGSETLSVSETTLLVDNAYVDVPSANASVDGDAGTDLWYAGENLSFVVGVDPTPERVKVVTGSGVAATEAVS
;
A
#
# COMPACT_ATOMS: atom_id res chain seq x y z
N MET A 1 27.20 3.27 -64.90
CA MET A 1 27.14 4.10 -63.67
C MET A 1 25.69 4.22 -63.15
N GLY A 2 25.01 3.12 -62.84
CA GLY A 2 23.58 3.14 -62.43
C GLY A 2 23.26 2.41 -61.12
N PHE A 3 24.13 1.52 -60.65
CA PHE A 3 23.91 0.73 -59.43
C PHE A 3 24.36 1.43 -58.14
N GLY A 4 25.33 2.34 -58.21
CA GLY A 4 25.94 2.95 -57.01
C GLY A 4 24.96 3.82 -56.22
N VAL A 5 24.28 4.77 -56.90
CA VAL A 5 23.38 5.73 -56.25
C VAL A 5 22.00 5.14 -55.98
N SER A 6 21.49 4.28 -56.88
CA SER A 6 20.17 3.63 -56.72
C SER A 6 20.20 2.48 -55.70
N GLY A 7 21.30 1.73 -55.61
CA GLY A 7 21.47 0.69 -54.60
C GLY A 7 21.66 1.25 -53.19
N SER A 8 22.42 2.33 -53.04
CA SER A 8 22.61 2.99 -51.74
C SER A 8 21.32 3.61 -51.21
N THR A 9 20.51 4.22 -52.09
CA THR A 9 19.20 4.76 -51.69
C THR A 9 18.24 3.67 -51.23
N ALA A 10 18.22 2.51 -51.88
CA ALA A 10 17.39 1.37 -51.46
C ALA A 10 17.77 0.84 -50.06
N ILE A 11 19.06 0.74 -49.75
CA ILE A 11 19.55 0.27 -48.44
C ILE A 11 19.18 1.26 -47.34
N ILE A 12 19.36 2.56 -47.58
CA ILE A 12 18.97 3.60 -46.61
C ILE A 12 17.46 3.56 -46.36
N PHE A 13 16.65 3.42 -47.41
CA PHE A 13 15.21 3.35 -47.28
C PHE A 13 14.76 2.13 -46.45
N LEU A 14 15.37 0.97 -46.67
CA LEU A 14 15.10 -0.22 -45.86
C LEU A 14 15.48 -0.02 -44.38
N GLY A 15 16.65 0.58 -44.13
CA GLY A 15 17.08 0.90 -42.76
C GLY A 15 16.11 1.84 -42.05
N VAL A 16 15.65 2.90 -42.73
CA VAL A 16 14.66 3.84 -42.18
C VAL A 16 13.31 3.17 -41.96
N LEU A 17 12.88 2.27 -42.85
CA LEU A 17 11.62 1.53 -42.69
C LEU A 17 11.65 0.65 -41.43
N ILE A 18 12.72 -0.12 -41.25
CA ILE A 18 12.90 -0.97 -40.07
C ILE A 18 13.00 -0.11 -38.81
N ALA A 19 13.81 0.97 -38.85
CA ALA A 19 13.97 1.88 -37.73
C ALA A 19 12.63 2.51 -37.32
N THR A 20 11.84 3.00 -38.28
CA THR A 20 10.51 3.59 -38.02
C THR A 20 9.55 2.57 -37.41
N GLY A 21 9.54 1.34 -37.91
CA GLY A 21 8.71 0.26 -37.35
C GLY A 21 9.05 -0.01 -35.89
N THR A 22 10.35 -0.16 -35.57
CA THR A 22 10.80 -0.38 -34.19
C THR A 22 10.55 0.82 -33.29
N LEU A 23 10.75 2.04 -33.79
CA LEU A 23 10.53 3.29 -33.06
C LEU A 23 9.05 3.47 -32.70
N TYR A 24 8.14 3.18 -33.63
CA TYR A 24 6.71 3.28 -33.39
C TYR A 24 6.25 2.32 -32.29
N THR A 25 6.63 1.04 -32.38
CA THR A 25 6.28 0.04 -31.35
C THR A 25 6.86 0.43 -29.98
N ALA A 26 8.13 0.84 -29.93
CA ALA A 26 8.75 1.27 -28.67
C ALA A 26 8.03 2.48 -28.07
N THR A 27 7.68 3.47 -28.90
CA THR A 27 6.98 4.68 -28.46
C THR A 27 5.56 4.37 -27.99
N SER A 28 4.84 3.51 -28.69
CA SER A 28 3.48 3.09 -28.31
C SER A 28 3.49 2.38 -26.97
N ASN A 29 4.36 1.38 -26.79
CA ASN A 29 4.47 0.64 -25.54
C ASN A 29 4.89 1.54 -24.38
N ALA A 30 5.85 2.45 -24.62
CA ALA A 30 6.26 3.43 -23.61
C ALA A 30 5.11 4.36 -23.22
N SER A 31 4.27 4.77 -24.17
CA SER A 31 3.13 5.66 -23.90
C SER A 31 2.04 4.94 -23.11
N GLU A 32 1.72 3.70 -23.47
CA GLU A 32 0.76 2.85 -22.74
C GLU A 32 1.21 2.63 -21.29
N ASN A 33 2.47 2.22 -21.09
CA ASN A 33 3.03 2.01 -19.74
C ASN A 33 2.95 3.27 -18.86
N VAL A 34 3.19 4.45 -19.46
CA VAL A 34 3.13 5.72 -18.73
C VAL A 34 1.69 6.09 -18.37
N LEU A 35 0.74 5.83 -19.26
CA LEU A 35 -0.68 6.07 -19.00
C LEU A 35 -1.20 5.13 -17.91
N GLU A 36 -0.89 3.83 -17.99
CA GLU A 36 -1.27 2.85 -16.96
C GLU A 36 -0.68 3.21 -15.59
N ALA A 37 0.59 3.67 -15.55
CA ALA A 37 1.20 4.14 -14.31
C ALA A 37 0.48 5.36 -13.72
N GLN A 38 0.07 6.32 -14.57
CA GLN A 38 -0.68 7.50 -14.14
C GLN A 38 -2.06 7.14 -13.60
N ASP A 39 -2.76 6.23 -14.27
CA ASP A 39 -4.09 5.76 -13.84
C ASP A 39 -3.97 5.02 -12.49
N ALA A 40 -2.99 4.13 -12.33
CA ALA A 40 -2.75 3.42 -11.08
C ALA A 40 -2.34 4.35 -9.93
N ASP A 41 -1.59 5.42 -10.20
CA ASP A 41 -1.27 6.45 -9.21
C ASP A 41 -2.51 7.24 -8.78
N ALA A 42 -3.39 7.59 -9.72
CA ALA A 42 -4.64 8.29 -9.45
C ALA A 42 -5.61 7.43 -8.62
N GLU A 43 -5.72 6.14 -8.93
CA GLU A 43 -6.55 5.20 -8.17
C GLU A 43 -6.04 5.03 -6.72
N ARG A 44 -4.74 4.84 -6.53
CA ARG A 44 -4.13 4.78 -5.19
C ARG A 44 -4.29 6.09 -4.41
N ALA A 45 -4.30 7.24 -5.09
CA ALA A 45 -4.55 8.52 -4.44
C ALA A 45 -6.01 8.65 -3.97
N LEU A 46 -6.97 8.15 -4.76
CA LEU A 46 -8.38 8.10 -4.39
C LEU A 46 -8.61 7.16 -3.19
N GLU A 47 -8.04 5.96 -3.24
CA GLU A 47 -8.10 4.98 -2.15
C GLU A 47 -7.57 5.57 -0.82
N ARG A 48 -6.42 6.26 -0.86
CA ARG A 48 -5.87 6.96 0.31
C ARG A 48 -6.76 8.08 0.82
N THR A 49 -7.45 8.79 -0.08
CA THR A 49 -8.35 9.88 0.29
C THR A 49 -9.62 9.35 0.97
N ASN A 50 -10.08 8.18 0.55
CA ASN A 50 -11.25 7.50 1.09
C ASN A 50 -10.93 6.60 2.30
N THR A 51 -9.64 6.33 2.56
CA THR A 51 -9.18 5.63 3.77
C THR A 51 -9.02 6.62 4.91
N ASP A 52 -9.62 6.33 6.06
CA ASP A 52 -9.36 7.05 7.29
C ASP A 52 -9.50 6.10 8.49
N ILE A 53 -8.60 6.25 9.47
CA ILE A 53 -8.54 5.37 10.64
C ILE A 53 -8.36 6.19 11.91
N ALA A 54 -9.07 5.79 12.96
CA ALA A 54 -8.96 6.42 14.28
C ALA A 54 -8.53 5.36 15.31
N VAL A 55 -7.56 5.70 16.17
CA VAL A 55 -7.25 4.88 17.35
C VAL A 55 -8.25 5.24 18.44
N THR A 56 -9.15 4.32 18.76
CA THR A 56 -10.21 4.53 19.74
C THR A 56 -9.68 4.36 21.16
N ASN A 57 -8.77 3.42 21.37
CA ASN A 57 -8.18 3.18 22.69
C ASN A 57 -6.84 2.44 22.57
N ALA A 58 -5.83 2.87 23.32
CA ALA A 58 -4.55 2.18 23.44
C ALA A 58 -4.20 2.03 24.93
N THR A 59 -4.42 0.83 25.47
CA THR A 59 -4.28 0.56 26.91
C THR A 59 -3.24 -0.49 27.20
N TYR A 60 -2.37 -0.23 28.17
CA TYR A 60 -1.34 -1.17 28.61
C TYR A 60 -1.67 -1.78 29.98
N ASP A 61 -1.71 -3.11 30.04
CA ASP A 61 -1.84 -3.85 31.30
C ASP A 61 -0.46 -4.24 31.83
N THR A 62 -0.02 -3.53 32.88
CA THR A 62 1.25 -3.78 33.57
C THR A 62 1.32 -5.15 34.26
N ASN A 63 0.18 -5.79 34.57
CA ASN A 63 0.18 -7.09 35.24
C ASN A 63 0.43 -8.24 34.25
N ASN A 64 -0.14 -8.12 33.05
CA ASN A 64 -0.02 -9.11 31.98
C ASN A 64 1.05 -8.75 30.94
N THR A 65 1.70 -7.58 31.05
CA THR A 65 2.65 -7.04 30.06
C THR A 65 2.07 -7.02 28.65
N SER A 66 0.78 -6.68 28.52
CA SER A 66 0.04 -6.70 27.27
C SER A 66 -0.51 -5.33 26.90
N LEU A 67 -0.29 -4.93 25.66
CA LEU A 67 -0.86 -3.74 25.04
C LEU A 67 -2.06 -4.14 24.18
N THR A 68 -3.20 -3.51 24.46
CA THR A 68 -4.41 -3.62 23.66
C THR A 68 -4.64 -2.33 22.89
N VAL A 69 -4.64 -2.41 21.56
CA VAL A 69 -4.89 -1.27 20.67
C VAL A 69 -6.19 -1.52 19.90
N ASN A 70 -7.13 -0.61 20.03
CA ASN A 70 -8.41 -0.64 19.34
C ASN A 70 -8.47 0.50 18.33
N LEU A 71 -8.82 0.18 17.10
CA LEU A 71 -8.93 1.11 15.98
C LEU A 71 -10.30 0.98 15.33
N THR A 72 -10.82 2.09 14.82
CA THR A 72 -12.05 2.12 14.03
C THR A 72 -11.76 2.62 12.62
N ASN A 73 -12.29 1.93 11.62
CA ASN A 73 -12.23 2.40 10.23
C ASN A 73 -13.31 3.47 10.06
N VAL A 74 -12.89 4.73 9.98
CA VAL A 74 -13.80 5.87 9.82
C VAL A 74 -13.90 6.34 8.36
N GLY A 75 -13.11 5.72 7.48
CA GLY A 75 -13.18 5.91 6.03
C GLY A 75 -14.29 5.09 5.38
N SER A 76 -14.25 5.05 4.04
CA SER A 76 -15.18 4.27 3.21
C SER A 76 -14.55 3.06 2.52
N GLU A 77 -13.21 2.96 2.52
CA GLU A 77 -12.49 1.82 1.95
C GLU A 77 -12.48 0.62 2.89
N THR A 78 -12.53 -0.58 2.32
CA THR A 78 -12.29 -1.81 3.09
C THR A 78 -10.80 -2.04 3.21
N LEU A 79 -10.33 -2.30 4.42
CA LEU A 79 -8.91 -2.48 4.73
C LEU A 79 -8.61 -3.96 5.01
N SER A 80 -7.35 -4.35 4.85
CA SER A 80 -6.86 -5.66 5.26
C SER A 80 -6.14 -5.58 6.61
N VAL A 81 -6.42 -6.55 7.49
CA VAL A 81 -5.73 -6.69 8.78
C VAL A 81 -4.26 -7.07 8.56
N SER A 82 -3.98 -7.97 7.61
CA SER A 82 -2.62 -8.42 7.30
C SER A 82 -1.74 -7.34 6.67
N GLU A 83 -2.34 -6.36 5.99
CA GLU A 83 -1.63 -5.18 5.45
C GLU A 83 -1.54 -4.02 6.46
N THR A 84 -2.06 -4.21 7.67
CA THR A 84 -1.98 -3.21 8.75
C THR A 84 -0.75 -3.47 9.63
N THR A 85 0.09 -2.45 9.78
CA THR A 85 1.31 -2.52 10.57
C THR A 85 1.17 -1.75 11.88
N LEU A 86 1.53 -2.40 13.00
CA LEU A 86 1.63 -1.78 14.32
C LEU A 86 3.10 -1.43 14.64
N LEU A 87 3.33 -0.19 15.06
CA LEU A 87 4.56 0.27 15.66
C LEU A 87 4.30 0.69 17.10
N VAL A 88 5.15 0.22 18.01
CA VAL A 88 5.14 0.59 19.43
C VAL A 88 6.46 1.28 19.72
N ASP A 89 6.42 2.53 20.18
CA ASP A 89 7.62 3.37 20.43
C ASP A 89 8.64 3.35 19.28
N ASN A 90 8.12 3.42 18.03
CA ASN A 90 8.92 3.41 16.80
C ASN A 90 9.65 2.08 16.53
N ALA A 91 9.31 1.01 17.24
CA ALA A 91 9.70 -0.37 16.91
C ALA A 91 8.54 -1.10 16.22
N TYR A 92 8.86 -1.85 15.17
CA TYR A 92 7.90 -2.74 14.54
C TYR A 92 7.56 -3.89 15.48
N VAL A 93 6.27 -4.15 15.66
CA VAL A 93 5.78 -5.29 16.44
C VAL A 93 5.01 -6.21 15.50
N ASP A 94 5.46 -7.46 15.42
CA ASP A 94 4.73 -8.49 14.70
C ASP A 94 3.47 -8.87 15.49
N VAL A 95 2.31 -8.81 14.82
CA VAL A 95 1.02 -9.14 15.43
C VAL A 95 0.52 -10.44 14.81
N PRO A 96 0.54 -11.56 15.56
CA PRO A 96 -0.04 -12.80 15.07
C PRO A 96 -1.52 -12.61 14.74
N SER A 97 -2.01 -13.25 13.68
CA SER A 97 -3.43 -13.18 13.29
C SER A 97 -4.38 -13.60 14.41
N ALA A 98 -3.97 -14.54 15.27
CA ALA A 98 -4.74 -14.96 16.45
C ALA A 98 -4.94 -13.85 17.49
N ASN A 99 -4.13 -12.79 17.43
CA ASN A 99 -4.14 -11.65 18.33
C ASN A 99 -4.73 -10.39 17.67
N ALA A 100 -5.20 -10.51 16.43
CA ALA A 100 -5.94 -9.48 15.72
C ALA A 100 -7.38 -9.96 15.56
N SER A 101 -8.33 -9.05 15.76
CA SER A 101 -9.75 -9.37 15.55
C SER A 101 -10.51 -8.16 15.05
N VAL A 102 -11.42 -8.36 14.11
CA VAL A 102 -12.34 -7.33 13.61
C VAL A 102 -13.70 -7.59 14.23
N ASP A 103 -14.20 -6.66 15.03
CA ASP A 103 -15.43 -6.79 15.81
C ASP A 103 -15.53 -8.11 16.61
N GLY A 104 -14.38 -8.63 17.04
CA GLY A 104 -14.26 -9.88 17.80
C GLY A 104 -14.13 -11.15 16.96
N ASP A 105 -14.13 -11.05 15.63
CA ASP A 105 -13.81 -12.16 14.72
C ASP A 105 -12.31 -12.16 14.37
N ALA A 106 -11.60 -13.20 14.80
CA ALA A 106 -10.17 -13.39 14.49
C ALA A 106 -9.94 -14.23 13.21
N GLY A 107 -11.01 -14.68 12.55
CA GLY A 107 -10.96 -15.47 11.32
C GLY A 107 -11.04 -14.63 10.04
N THR A 108 -11.33 -13.33 10.16
CA THR A 108 -11.43 -12.41 9.02
C THR A 108 -10.15 -11.59 8.86
N ASP A 109 -9.77 -11.38 7.60
CA ASP A 109 -8.73 -10.42 7.22
C ASP A 109 -9.33 -9.10 6.73
N LEU A 110 -10.64 -9.02 6.53
CA LEU A 110 -11.33 -7.84 6.02
C LEU A 110 -11.82 -6.98 7.18
N TRP A 111 -11.53 -5.69 7.06
CA TRP A 111 -11.91 -4.64 8.00
C TRP A 111 -12.72 -3.56 7.26
N TYR A 112 -14.04 -3.65 7.34
CA TYR A 112 -14.96 -2.76 6.64
C TYR A 112 -15.10 -1.40 7.34
N ALA A 113 -15.66 -0.44 6.61
CA ALA A 113 -15.99 0.88 7.13
C ALA A 113 -16.94 0.77 8.35
N GLY A 114 -16.57 1.43 9.45
CA GLY A 114 -17.30 1.45 10.71
C GLY A 114 -16.98 0.31 11.68
N GLU A 115 -16.25 -0.72 11.25
CA GLU A 115 -15.87 -1.84 12.11
C GLU A 115 -14.66 -1.49 12.98
N ASN A 116 -14.47 -2.25 14.06
CA ASN A 116 -13.40 -2.02 15.01
C ASN A 116 -12.35 -3.15 14.99
N LEU A 117 -11.11 -2.81 14.67
CA LEU A 117 -9.96 -3.71 14.72
C LEU A 117 -9.30 -3.64 16.11
N SER A 118 -9.07 -4.80 16.72
CA SER A 118 -8.39 -4.92 18.01
C SER A 118 -7.12 -5.75 17.87
N PHE A 119 -6.00 -5.20 18.34
CA PHE A 119 -4.71 -5.87 18.45
C PHE A 119 -4.34 -6.10 19.92
N VAL A 120 -3.86 -7.30 20.24
CA VAL A 120 -3.34 -7.64 21.57
C VAL A 120 -1.92 -8.16 21.46
N VAL A 121 -0.94 -7.39 21.93
CA VAL A 121 0.48 -7.78 21.83
C VAL A 121 1.19 -7.70 23.17
N GLY A 122 2.13 -8.61 23.40
CA GLY A 122 3.01 -8.55 24.55
C GLY A 122 4.13 -7.54 24.30
N VAL A 123 4.31 -6.57 25.19
CA VAL A 123 5.36 -5.54 25.10
C VAL A 123 5.90 -5.22 26.48
N ASP A 124 7.22 -5.12 26.56
CA ASP A 124 7.99 -4.78 27.77
C ASP A 124 9.26 -4.03 27.32
N PRO A 125 9.56 -2.82 27.85
CA PRO A 125 8.86 -2.08 28.92
C PRO A 125 7.51 -1.47 28.52
N THR A 126 6.81 -0.86 29.48
CA THR A 126 5.57 -0.09 29.26
C THR A 126 5.76 0.91 28.12
N PRO A 127 4.96 0.83 27.05
CA PRO A 127 5.12 1.70 25.91
C PRO A 127 4.50 3.08 26.13
N GLU A 128 5.03 4.10 25.47
CA GLU A 128 4.52 5.48 25.55
C GLU A 128 3.55 5.82 24.41
N ARG A 129 3.79 5.25 23.22
CA ARG A 129 3.05 5.61 22.01
C ARG A 129 2.89 4.44 21.05
N VAL A 130 1.73 4.40 20.40
CA VAL A 130 1.44 3.49 19.30
C VAL A 130 1.25 4.27 18.01
N LYS A 131 1.70 3.68 16.91
CA LYS A 131 1.39 4.14 15.56
C LYS A 131 0.92 2.96 14.75
N VAL A 132 -0.22 3.11 14.09
CA VAL A 132 -0.76 2.09 13.20
C VAL A 132 -0.79 2.65 11.79
N VAL A 133 -0.39 1.84 10.82
CA VAL A 133 -0.30 2.20 9.41
C VAL A 133 -1.07 1.17 8.60
N THR A 134 -2.01 1.61 7.77
CA THR A 134 -2.79 0.74 6.86
C THR A 134 -1.99 0.39 5.60
N GLY A 135 -2.44 -0.59 4.82
CA GLY A 135 -1.86 -0.93 3.52
C GLY A 135 -1.82 0.23 2.52
N SER A 136 -2.84 1.11 2.57
CA SER A 136 -2.90 2.33 1.76
C SER A 136 -1.87 3.40 2.18
N GLY A 137 -1.26 3.25 3.37
CA GLY A 137 -0.25 4.15 3.93
C GLY A 137 -0.81 5.26 4.83
N VAL A 138 -2.12 5.24 5.10
CA VAL A 138 -2.75 6.13 6.09
C VAL A 138 -2.36 5.66 7.49
N ALA A 139 -2.01 6.61 8.36
CA ALA A 139 -1.50 6.29 9.68
C ALA A 139 -2.17 7.13 10.77
N ALA A 140 -2.51 6.46 11.86
CA ALA A 140 -2.94 7.10 13.10
C ALA A 140 -1.90 6.84 14.19
N THR A 141 -1.71 7.83 15.06
CA THR A 141 -0.78 7.75 16.18
C THR A 141 -1.52 8.15 17.43
N GLU A 142 -1.35 7.39 18.51
CA GLU A 142 -1.93 7.76 19.79
C GLU A 142 -1.04 7.40 20.97
N ALA A 143 -1.14 8.17 22.05
CA ALA A 143 -0.46 7.89 23.31
C ALA A 143 -1.08 6.69 24.03
N VAL A 144 -0.26 5.90 24.71
CA VAL A 144 -0.72 4.77 25.51
C VAL A 144 -1.12 5.26 26.91
N SER A 145 -2.27 4.79 27.41
CA SER A 145 -2.81 5.12 28.74
C SER A 145 -3.00 3.91 29.64
#